data_AF-W2T3Q7-F1
#
_entry.id   AF-W2T3Q7-F1
#
_cell.length_a   1.000
_cell.length_b   1.000
_cell.length_c   1.000
_cell.angle_alpha   90.00
_cell.angle_beta   90.00
_cell.angle_gamma   90.00
#
_symmetry.space_group_name_H-M   'P 1'
#
loop_
_entity.id
_entity.type
_entity.pdbx_description
1 polymer ?
#
loop_
_entity_poly.entity_id
_entity_poly.type
_entity_poly.pdbx_seq_one_letter_code
_entity_poly.pdbx_strand_id
1 'polypeptide(L)'
;MMFEIAFLCIWTTVCASNIDPSGYVVFCPCMGRFGNQVDQLLGVMQFTHYLDRTLVLPNFIEYPYPNTAMVPFENIFQVSEIRKYLKIVAMVEFTRDIMPTLWPAENRTALCWSPRKSFYDENAPVGCHPKEGNPFGPYWDKIGVSFANDAYFGDIPGGYDLTVKGSKSGWQRRFSALDFPVLAFPSPPAHFPSRPPTWELQRYLKWSSRITGKAIQFIKEELTRPYVGIHLRNDKDWDRVCEHVNSSPGQQFFASMQCDAQEHYDGTLSKEMCAPSATTIIEQVVDTVGKIGARSVFVASDRDHMIEAINEALLAYDEKKKQEKQISRSFWECIEELFKQLEMAVDS
;
A
#
# COMPACT_ATOMS: atom_id res chain seq x y z
N MET A 1 -34.23 -56.66 33.61
CA MET A 1 -33.20 -55.62 33.74
C MET A 1 -32.27 -55.75 32.54
N MET A 2 -32.63 -55.12 31.41
CA MET A 2 -31.81 -55.08 30.20
C MET A 2 -31.52 -53.60 29.94
N PHE A 3 -30.26 -53.22 30.04
CA PHE A 3 -29.78 -51.85 29.86
C PHE A 3 -29.76 -51.49 28.38
N GLU A 4 -30.38 -50.36 28.05
CA GLU A 4 -30.22 -49.67 26.77
C GLU A 4 -28.79 -49.14 26.64
N ILE A 5 -28.18 -49.34 25.46
CA ILE A 5 -26.98 -48.61 25.05
C ILE A 5 -27.38 -47.70 23.90
N ALA A 6 -27.66 -46.44 24.24
CA ALA A 6 -27.84 -45.37 23.26
C ALA A 6 -26.46 -44.93 22.75
N PHE A 7 -26.14 -45.26 21.50
CA PHE A 7 -24.99 -44.70 20.80
C PHE A 7 -25.28 -43.25 20.42
N LEU A 8 -24.71 -42.32 21.18
CA LEU A 8 -24.71 -40.90 20.85
C LEU A 8 -23.67 -40.66 19.74
N CYS A 9 -24.09 -40.65 18.48
CA CYS A 9 -23.27 -40.14 17.38
C CYS A 9 -23.12 -38.63 17.55
N ILE A 10 -22.02 -38.20 18.17
CA ILE A 10 -21.60 -36.81 18.19
C ILE A 10 -21.19 -36.46 16.76
N TRP A 11 -22.08 -35.77 16.03
CA TRP A 11 -21.75 -35.11 14.78
C TRP A 11 -20.81 -33.95 15.09
N THR A 12 -19.50 -34.19 14.99
CA THR A 12 -18.53 -33.11 14.84
C THR A 12 -18.79 -32.45 13.49
N THR A 13 -19.52 -31.33 13.51
CA THR A 13 -19.68 -30.50 12.34
C THR A 13 -18.32 -29.83 12.09
N VAL A 14 -17.48 -30.48 11.30
CA VAL A 14 -16.28 -29.84 10.74
C VAL A 14 -16.80 -28.73 9.84
N CYS A 15 -16.62 -27.47 10.26
CA CYS A 15 -16.72 -26.35 9.34
C CYS A 15 -15.63 -26.57 8.28
N ALA A 16 -15.99 -27.20 7.16
CA ALA A 16 -15.13 -27.20 6.00
C ALA A 16 -14.93 -25.73 5.60
N SER A 17 -13.71 -25.21 5.78
CA SER A 17 -13.32 -23.99 5.11
C SER A 17 -13.54 -24.23 3.62
N ASN A 18 -14.40 -23.41 2.99
CA ASN A 18 -14.70 -23.55 1.57
C ASN A 18 -13.45 -23.16 0.78
N ILE A 19 -12.59 -24.14 0.52
CA ILE A 19 -11.38 -23.97 -0.30
C ILE A 19 -11.81 -23.57 -1.71
N ASP A 20 -11.36 -22.40 -2.18
CA ASP A 20 -11.58 -21.95 -3.55
C ASP A 20 -10.83 -22.88 -4.54
N PRO A 21 -11.55 -23.60 -5.43
CA PRO A 21 -10.92 -24.48 -6.40
C PRO A 21 -10.07 -23.74 -7.45
N SER A 22 -10.25 -22.43 -7.62
CA SER A 22 -9.36 -21.63 -8.48
C SER A 22 -8.02 -21.34 -7.80
N GLY A 23 -7.89 -21.58 -6.49
CA GLY A 23 -6.67 -21.37 -5.71
C GLY A 23 -6.40 -19.91 -5.32
N TYR A 24 -5.23 -19.66 -4.73
CA TYR A 24 -4.93 -18.44 -3.99
C TYR A 24 -3.68 -17.72 -4.53
N VAL A 25 -3.63 -16.40 -4.30
CA VAL A 25 -2.41 -15.58 -4.44
C VAL A 25 -2.06 -15.03 -3.06
N VAL A 26 -0.83 -15.26 -2.61
CA VAL A 26 -0.27 -14.66 -1.39
C VAL A 26 1.05 -13.99 -1.75
N PHE A 27 1.33 -12.82 -1.20
CA PHE A 27 2.55 -12.09 -1.51
C PHE A 27 3.06 -11.30 -0.32
N CYS A 28 4.33 -10.92 -0.37
CA CYS A 28 4.90 -9.92 0.52
C CYS A 28 4.94 -8.54 -0.17
N PRO A 29 4.41 -7.47 0.45
CA PRO A 29 4.66 -6.09 0.01
C PRO A 29 6.07 -5.64 0.44
N CYS A 30 7.10 -6.39 0.04
CA CYS A 30 8.47 -6.32 0.55
C CYS A 30 9.32 -5.18 -0.05
N MET A 31 8.73 -4.23 -0.78
CA MET A 31 9.47 -3.14 -1.43
C MET A 31 8.93 -1.77 -0.97
N GLY A 32 9.80 -1.00 -0.31
CA GLY A 32 9.49 0.36 0.12
C GLY A 32 8.56 0.45 1.33
N ARG A 33 8.00 1.65 1.53
CA ARG A 33 7.09 1.99 2.64
C ARG A 33 5.64 1.97 2.19
N PHE A 34 4.71 2.37 3.05
CA PHE A 34 3.27 2.22 2.83
C PHE A 34 2.78 2.67 1.45
N GLY A 35 3.23 3.83 0.95
CA GLY A 35 2.88 4.29 -0.41
C GLY A 35 3.30 3.32 -1.52
N ASN A 36 4.51 2.75 -1.47
CA ASN A 36 4.98 1.75 -2.43
C ASN A 36 4.17 0.46 -2.33
N GLN A 37 3.85 0.04 -1.11
CA GLN A 37 3.10 -1.18 -0.84
C GLN A 37 1.67 -1.11 -1.38
N VAL A 38 0.99 0.03 -1.17
CA VAL A 38 -0.35 0.28 -1.72
C VAL A 38 -0.30 0.37 -3.25
N ASP A 39 0.68 1.07 -3.80
CA ASP A 39 0.85 1.23 -5.25
C ASP A 39 1.00 -0.14 -5.96
N GLN A 40 1.83 -1.03 -5.40
CA GLN A 40 1.98 -2.40 -5.91
C GLN A 40 0.74 -3.27 -5.63
N LEU A 41 0.05 -3.09 -4.51
CA LEU A 41 -1.20 -3.82 -4.21
C LEU A 41 -2.25 -3.61 -5.29
N LEU A 42 -2.36 -2.41 -5.88
CA LEU A 42 -3.30 -2.15 -6.99
C LEU A 42 -3.00 -3.07 -8.19
N GLY A 43 -1.73 -3.24 -8.54
CA GLY A 43 -1.32 -4.19 -9.58
C GLY A 43 -1.61 -5.65 -9.20
N VAL A 44 -1.37 -6.04 -7.94
CA VAL A 44 -1.66 -7.40 -7.46
C VAL A 44 -3.17 -7.69 -7.47
N MET A 45 -4.01 -6.70 -7.15
CA MET A 45 -5.46 -6.83 -7.24
C MET A 45 -5.89 -7.12 -8.68
N GLN A 46 -5.35 -6.40 -9.66
CA GLN A 46 -5.63 -6.67 -11.08
C GLN A 46 -5.12 -8.05 -11.50
N PHE A 47 -3.86 -8.39 -11.16
CA PHE A 47 -3.26 -9.68 -11.46
C PHE A 47 -4.11 -10.85 -10.95
N THR A 48 -4.53 -10.77 -9.68
CA THR A 48 -5.31 -11.83 -9.02
C THR A 48 -6.71 -11.95 -9.62
N HIS A 49 -7.36 -10.82 -9.90
CA HIS A 49 -8.66 -10.79 -10.58
C HIS A 49 -8.57 -11.46 -11.97
N TYR A 50 -7.52 -11.18 -12.75
CA TYR A 50 -7.36 -11.70 -14.10
C TYR A 50 -7.09 -13.21 -14.13
N LEU A 51 -6.41 -13.75 -13.13
CA LEU A 51 -6.21 -15.20 -12.97
C LEU A 51 -7.42 -15.93 -12.36
N ASP A 52 -8.46 -15.19 -11.92
CA ASP A 52 -9.60 -15.74 -11.18
C ASP A 52 -9.19 -16.49 -9.90
N ARG A 53 -8.17 -15.99 -9.20
CA ARG A 53 -7.72 -16.56 -7.91
C ARG A 53 -8.25 -15.74 -6.74
N THR A 54 -8.26 -16.34 -5.55
CA THR A 54 -8.56 -15.61 -4.31
C THR A 54 -7.30 -14.92 -3.79
N LEU A 55 -7.37 -13.62 -3.53
CA LEU A 55 -6.26 -12.87 -2.93
C LEU A 55 -6.24 -13.07 -1.42
N VAL A 56 -5.13 -13.55 -0.88
CA VAL A 56 -4.83 -13.46 0.55
C VAL A 56 -4.40 -12.02 0.83
N LEU A 57 -5.21 -11.30 1.61
CA LEU A 57 -4.95 -9.90 1.94
C LEU A 57 -3.60 -9.79 2.68
N PRO A 58 -2.69 -8.91 2.24
CA PRO A 58 -1.34 -8.85 2.78
C PRO A 58 -1.35 -8.25 4.20
N ASN A 59 -0.30 -8.52 4.96
CA ASN A 59 0.06 -7.61 6.04
C ASN A 59 0.88 -6.45 5.43
N PHE A 60 0.54 -5.21 5.73
CA PHE A 60 1.42 -4.08 5.45
C PHE A 60 2.63 -4.11 6.37
N ILE A 61 3.70 -3.46 5.95
CA ILE A 61 4.99 -3.47 6.65
C ILE A 61 5.30 -2.04 7.07
N GLU A 62 5.42 -1.83 8.38
CA GLU A 62 5.95 -0.61 8.98
C GLU A 62 7.37 -0.89 9.49
N TYR A 63 8.23 0.13 9.49
CA TYR A 63 9.64 0.02 9.90
C TYR A 63 9.94 0.84 11.17
N PRO A 64 9.24 0.61 12.30
CA PRO A 64 9.56 1.28 13.55
C PRO A 64 10.92 0.80 14.06
N TYR A 65 11.95 1.64 13.99
CA TYR A 65 13.29 1.27 14.45
C TYR A 65 13.26 0.74 15.90
N PRO A 66 13.89 -0.42 16.21
CA PRO A 66 14.74 -1.25 15.35
C PRO A 66 14.03 -2.45 14.68
N ASN A 67 12.70 -2.53 14.77
CA ASN A 67 11.92 -3.71 14.38
C ASN A 67 11.15 -3.51 13.07
N THR A 68 10.73 -4.61 12.46
CA THR A 68 9.76 -4.62 11.36
C THR A 68 8.41 -5.06 11.92
N ALA A 69 7.37 -4.26 11.69
CA ALA A 69 6.02 -4.56 12.15
C ALA A 69 5.12 -4.95 10.98
N MET A 70 4.32 -6.01 11.16
CA MET A 70 3.34 -6.48 10.19
C MET A 70 1.95 -6.07 10.64
N VAL A 71 1.32 -5.20 9.87
CA VAL A 71 0.00 -4.64 10.15
C VAL A 71 -1.04 -5.33 9.26
N PRO A 72 -2.01 -6.07 9.83
CA PRO A 72 -3.07 -6.69 9.06
C PRO A 72 -3.82 -5.70 8.17
N PHE A 73 -4.19 -6.12 6.96
CA PHE A 73 -4.96 -5.31 6.01
C PHE A 73 -6.19 -4.67 6.66
N GLU A 74 -6.96 -5.44 7.44
CA GLU A 74 -8.20 -5.03 8.10
C GLU A 74 -8.01 -3.93 9.17
N ASN A 75 -6.78 -3.73 9.66
CA ASN A 75 -6.48 -2.62 10.57
C ASN A 75 -6.47 -1.27 9.84
N ILE A 76 -6.23 -1.30 8.53
CA ILE A 76 -6.03 -0.14 7.66
C ILE A 76 -7.22 0.06 6.73
N PHE A 77 -7.71 -1.02 6.10
CA PHE A 77 -8.77 -0.97 5.08
C PHE A 77 -9.95 -1.87 5.41
N GLN A 78 -11.12 -1.55 4.85
CA GLN A 78 -12.33 -2.35 4.99
C GLN A 78 -12.32 -3.55 4.05
N VAL A 79 -12.32 -4.75 4.63
CA VAL A 79 -12.37 -6.03 3.89
C VAL A 79 -13.62 -6.13 2.99
N SER A 80 -14.75 -5.57 3.43
CA SER A 80 -16.00 -5.58 2.66
C SER A 80 -15.93 -4.79 1.35
N GLU A 81 -15.05 -3.80 1.25
CA GLU A 81 -14.97 -2.93 0.07
C GLU A 81 -14.11 -3.56 -1.02
N ILE A 82 -12.95 -4.13 -0.67
CA ILE A 82 -12.10 -4.87 -1.61
C ILE A 82 -12.77 -6.13 -2.16
N ARG A 83 -13.61 -6.79 -1.35
CA ARG A 83 -14.41 -7.96 -1.76
C ARG A 83 -15.38 -7.66 -2.90
N LYS A 84 -15.73 -6.38 -3.15
CA LYS A 84 -16.59 -6.00 -4.29
C LYS A 84 -15.91 -6.15 -5.65
N TYR A 85 -14.58 -6.25 -5.67
CA TYR A 85 -13.79 -6.34 -6.91
C TYR A 85 -13.21 -7.73 -7.17
N LEU A 86 -12.71 -8.42 -6.14
CA LEU A 86 -12.13 -9.75 -6.29
C LEU A 86 -12.45 -10.67 -5.11
N LYS A 87 -12.28 -11.98 -5.31
CA LYS A 87 -12.33 -12.97 -4.24
C LYS A 87 -11.17 -12.71 -3.27
N ILE A 88 -11.46 -12.66 -1.98
CA ILE A 88 -10.46 -12.35 -0.94
C ILE A 88 -10.59 -13.27 0.26
N VAL A 89 -9.50 -13.41 1.01
CA VAL A 89 -9.47 -14.02 2.34
C VAL A 89 -8.49 -13.24 3.24
N ALA A 90 -8.80 -13.10 4.52
CA ALA A 90 -7.89 -12.44 5.46
C ALA A 90 -6.65 -13.33 5.71
N MET A 91 -5.48 -12.73 5.98
CA MET A 91 -4.26 -13.48 6.25
C MET A 91 -4.43 -14.48 7.41
N VAL A 92 -5.13 -14.07 8.47
CA VAL A 92 -5.39 -14.92 9.64
C VAL A 92 -6.25 -16.13 9.30
N GLU A 93 -7.29 -15.93 8.49
CA GLU A 93 -8.15 -17.02 8.01
C GLU A 93 -7.39 -17.97 7.08
N PHE A 94 -6.61 -17.42 6.13
CA PHE A 94 -5.77 -18.24 5.24
C PHE A 94 -4.79 -19.11 6.02
N THR A 95 -4.03 -18.51 6.94
CA THR A 95 -3.00 -19.21 7.70
C THR A 95 -3.54 -20.26 8.67
N ARG A 96 -4.70 -19.99 9.29
CA ARG A 96 -5.33 -20.89 10.27
C ARG A 96 -6.14 -22.00 9.59
N ASP A 97 -6.96 -21.66 8.60
CA ASP A 97 -8.05 -22.54 8.15
C ASP A 97 -7.81 -23.17 6.76
N ILE A 98 -6.91 -22.59 5.95
CA ILE A 98 -6.71 -23.00 4.54
C ILE A 98 -5.31 -23.60 4.34
N MET A 99 -4.28 -22.85 4.75
CA MET A 99 -2.88 -23.19 4.54
C MET A 99 -2.49 -24.58 5.07
N PRO A 100 -2.90 -25.02 6.27
CA PRO A 100 -2.46 -26.32 6.80
C PRO A 100 -2.90 -27.52 5.96
N THR A 101 -4.04 -27.41 5.27
CA THR A 101 -4.60 -28.51 4.46
C THR A 101 -4.22 -28.37 2.98
N LEU A 102 -4.29 -27.16 2.43
CA LEU A 102 -4.10 -26.90 1.01
C LEU A 102 -2.63 -26.71 0.61
N TRP A 103 -1.81 -26.18 1.53
CA TRP A 103 -0.45 -25.74 1.24
C TRP A 103 0.54 -26.14 2.37
N PRO A 104 0.75 -27.46 2.55
CA PRO A 104 1.60 -28.00 3.61
C PRO A 104 3.07 -27.64 3.36
N ALA A 105 3.89 -27.69 4.42
CA ALA A 105 5.24 -27.12 4.44
C ALA A 105 6.16 -27.63 3.32
N GLU A 106 6.07 -28.92 3.01
CA GLU A 106 6.82 -29.62 1.97
C GLU A 106 6.51 -29.14 0.54
N ASN A 107 5.34 -28.55 0.32
CA ASN A 107 4.87 -28.10 -0.99
C ASN A 107 4.88 -26.57 -1.14
N ARG A 108 5.50 -25.86 -0.20
CA ARG A 108 5.56 -24.39 -0.25
C ARG A 108 6.56 -23.91 -1.27
N THR A 109 6.06 -23.53 -2.44
CA THR A 109 6.87 -23.03 -3.57
C THR A 109 6.87 -21.50 -3.62
N ALA A 110 8.05 -20.89 -3.64
CA ALA A 110 8.21 -19.45 -3.91
C ALA A 110 8.24 -19.19 -5.42
N LEU A 111 7.49 -18.20 -5.88
CA LEU A 111 7.46 -17.79 -7.28
C LEU A 111 8.25 -16.49 -7.48
N CYS A 112 9.27 -16.52 -8.32
CA CYS A 112 10.06 -15.34 -8.69
C CYS A 112 10.32 -15.27 -10.22
N TRP A 113 10.87 -14.16 -10.69
CA TRP A 113 11.09 -13.95 -12.13
C TRP A 113 12.07 -14.97 -12.71
N SER A 114 13.25 -15.08 -12.10
CA SER A 114 14.34 -15.96 -12.52
C SER A 114 15.19 -16.31 -11.30
N PRO A 115 15.97 -17.41 -11.32
CA PRO A 115 16.91 -17.72 -10.26
C PRO A 115 17.94 -16.60 -10.13
N ARG A 116 18.30 -16.26 -8.90
CA ARG A 116 19.37 -15.31 -8.55
C ARG A 116 20.36 -15.97 -7.60
N LYS A 117 21.54 -15.36 -7.45
CA LYS A 117 22.46 -15.72 -6.37
C LYS A 117 21.97 -15.10 -5.05
N SER A 118 22.33 -15.75 -3.95
CA SER A 118 22.21 -15.21 -2.60
C SER A 118 23.16 -14.02 -2.45
N PHE A 119 22.72 -13.00 -1.75
CA PHE A 119 23.49 -11.81 -1.39
C PHE A 119 24.24 -11.99 -0.06
N TYR A 120 23.75 -12.84 0.85
CA TYR A 120 24.35 -13.04 2.18
C TYR A 120 25.13 -14.36 2.32
N ASP A 121 24.95 -15.31 1.40
CA ASP A 121 25.64 -16.61 1.41
C ASP A 121 26.08 -17.00 0.00
N GLU A 122 27.37 -16.81 -0.30
CA GLU A 122 27.95 -17.11 -1.61
C GLU A 122 27.90 -18.60 -1.99
N ASN A 123 27.74 -19.50 -1.01
CA ASN A 123 27.69 -20.95 -1.24
C ASN A 123 26.27 -21.49 -1.42
N ALA A 124 25.24 -20.66 -1.20
CA ALA A 124 23.86 -21.08 -1.37
C ALA A 124 23.55 -21.39 -2.84
N PRO A 125 22.73 -22.42 -3.14
CA PRO A 125 22.28 -22.70 -4.50
C PRO A 125 21.49 -21.53 -5.06
N VAL A 126 21.56 -21.30 -6.37
CA VAL A 126 20.76 -20.26 -7.03
C VAL A 126 19.27 -20.55 -6.89
N GLY A 127 18.48 -19.52 -6.61
CA GLY A 127 17.05 -19.66 -6.38
C GLY A 127 16.33 -18.32 -6.23
N CYS A 128 15.14 -18.32 -5.66
CA CYS A 128 14.40 -17.10 -5.36
C CYS A 128 14.91 -16.40 -4.10
N HIS A 129 15.47 -17.17 -3.15
CA HIS A 129 15.88 -16.74 -1.81
C HIS A 129 14.80 -15.86 -1.12
N PRO A 130 13.60 -16.44 -0.91
CA PRO A 130 12.37 -15.68 -0.61
C PRO A 130 12.31 -15.03 0.78
N LYS A 131 13.24 -15.41 1.67
CA LYS A 131 13.32 -14.94 3.06
C LYS A 131 14.63 -14.21 3.37
N GLU A 132 15.38 -13.87 2.33
CA GLU A 132 16.69 -13.28 2.47
C GLU A 132 16.59 -11.77 2.74
N GLY A 133 17.15 -11.31 3.86
CA GLY A 133 17.15 -9.90 4.26
C GLY A 133 15.84 -9.43 4.91
N ASN A 134 15.76 -8.11 5.11
CA ASN A 134 14.60 -7.42 5.70
C ASN A 134 13.92 -6.58 4.60
N PRO A 135 12.58 -6.65 4.44
CA PRO A 135 11.59 -7.29 5.34
C PRO A 135 11.21 -8.74 4.98
N PHE A 136 11.87 -9.35 3.98
CA PHE A 136 11.53 -10.67 3.46
C PHE A 136 11.42 -11.76 4.52
N GLY A 137 12.48 -12.00 5.29
CA GLY A 137 12.49 -13.04 6.33
C GLY A 137 11.37 -12.85 7.37
N PRO A 138 11.35 -11.70 8.08
CA PRO A 138 10.35 -11.39 9.08
C PRO A 138 8.90 -11.53 8.59
N TYR A 139 8.61 -11.15 7.34
CA TYR A 139 7.25 -11.21 6.79
C TYR A 139 6.72 -12.64 6.73
N TRP A 140 7.51 -13.54 6.16
CA TRP A 140 7.14 -14.95 6.04
C TRP A 140 7.20 -15.68 7.38
N ASP A 141 8.14 -15.31 8.26
CA ASP A 141 8.21 -15.82 9.63
C ASP A 141 6.95 -15.50 10.44
N LYS A 142 6.41 -14.28 10.31
CA LYS A 142 5.20 -13.85 11.02
C LYS A 142 3.99 -14.75 10.75
N ILE A 143 3.93 -15.34 9.55
CA ILE A 143 2.84 -16.23 9.12
C ILE A 143 3.24 -17.71 9.10
N GLY A 144 4.40 -18.06 9.67
CA GLY A 144 4.85 -19.45 9.80
C GLY A 144 5.20 -20.12 8.47
N VAL A 145 5.70 -19.34 7.49
CA VAL A 145 6.05 -19.82 6.15
C VAL A 145 7.57 -19.93 6.00
N SER A 146 7.97 -21.12 5.55
CA SER A 146 9.28 -21.43 4.96
C SER A 146 9.01 -22.14 3.64
N PHE A 147 9.86 -21.90 2.64
CA PHE A 147 9.69 -22.42 1.29
C PHE A 147 10.58 -23.64 1.10
N ALA A 148 10.00 -24.69 0.50
CA ALA A 148 10.69 -25.92 0.15
C ALA A 148 11.19 -25.92 -1.30
N ASN A 149 10.51 -25.17 -2.18
CA ASN A 149 10.76 -25.17 -3.62
C ASN A 149 10.75 -23.75 -4.19
N ASP A 150 11.34 -23.61 -5.38
CA ASP A 150 11.28 -22.39 -6.18
C ASP A 150 10.64 -22.69 -7.55
N ALA A 151 9.90 -21.73 -8.08
CA ALA A 151 9.39 -21.75 -9.44
C ALA A 151 9.54 -20.38 -10.11
N TYR A 152 9.74 -20.40 -11.43
CA TYR A 152 10.10 -19.21 -12.21
C TYR A 152 9.03 -18.88 -13.23
N PHE A 153 8.73 -17.59 -13.41
CA PHE A 153 7.69 -17.13 -14.35
C PHE A 153 8.18 -16.12 -15.40
N GLY A 154 9.48 -15.78 -15.41
CA GLY A 154 10.03 -14.73 -16.29
C GLY A 154 10.01 -15.08 -17.79
N ASP A 155 9.77 -16.33 -18.15
CA ASP A 155 9.60 -16.80 -19.53
C ASP A 155 8.13 -16.75 -20.00
N ILE A 156 7.17 -16.45 -19.12
CA ILE A 156 5.79 -16.20 -19.51
C ILE A 156 5.74 -14.86 -20.26
N PRO A 157 5.11 -14.77 -21.44
CA PRO A 157 4.98 -13.51 -22.17
C PRO A 157 4.38 -12.41 -21.29
N GLY A 158 5.07 -11.29 -21.14
CA GLY A 158 4.66 -10.18 -20.27
C GLY A 158 4.88 -10.40 -18.77
N GLY A 159 5.36 -11.58 -18.34
CA GLY A 159 5.55 -11.92 -16.93
C GLY A 159 4.25 -11.83 -16.15
N TYR A 160 4.19 -10.91 -15.18
CA TYR A 160 2.97 -10.62 -14.39
C TYR A 160 2.01 -9.62 -15.07
N ASP A 161 2.37 -9.03 -16.22
CA ASP A 161 1.46 -8.17 -17.00
C ASP A 161 0.47 -9.03 -17.80
N LEU A 162 -0.69 -9.26 -17.19
CA LEU A 162 -1.74 -10.11 -17.77
C LEU A 162 -2.51 -9.46 -18.93
N THR A 163 -2.19 -8.20 -19.28
CA THR A 163 -2.73 -7.53 -20.46
C THR A 163 -2.02 -7.95 -21.75
N VAL A 164 -0.79 -8.48 -21.63
CA VAL A 164 -0.01 -8.96 -22.78
C VAL A 164 -0.63 -10.25 -23.33
N LYS A 165 -0.82 -10.32 -24.65
CA LYS A 165 -1.40 -11.50 -25.31
C LYS A 165 -0.59 -12.77 -24.97
N GLY A 166 -1.28 -13.80 -24.48
CA GLY A 166 -0.68 -15.10 -24.15
C GLY A 166 -0.23 -15.25 -22.68
N SER A 167 -0.10 -14.14 -21.94
CA SER A 167 0.29 -14.12 -20.52
C SER A 167 -0.64 -14.98 -19.64
N LYS A 168 -1.94 -14.66 -19.62
CA LYS A 168 -2.96 -15.36 -18.83
C LYS A 168 -3.00 -16.87 -19.12
N SER A 169 -2.98 -17.24 -20.40
CA SER A 169 -2.94 -18.65 -20.80
C SER A 169 -1.62 -19.34 -20.42
N GLY A 170 -0.51 -18.60 -20.37
CA GLY A 170 0.77 -19.10 -19.89
C GLY A 170 0.73 -19.40 -18.40
N TRP A 171 0.19 -18.47 -17.60
CA TRP A 171 -0.04 -18.66 -16.17
C TRP A 171 -0.95 -19.84 -15.86
N GLN A 172 -2.12 -19.93 -16.50
CA GLN A 172 -3.08 -21.00 -16.26
C GLN A 172 -2.53 -22.38 -16.64
N ARG A 173 -1.67 -22.45 -17.67
CA ARG A 173 -1.04 -23.70 -18.11
C ARG A 173 0.10 -24.15 -17.20
N ARG A 174 0.97 -23.22 -16.78
CA ARG A 174 2.17 -23.52 -15.99
C ARG A 174 1.86 -23.65 -14.49
N PHE A 175 0.93 -22.84 -14.01
CA PHE A 175 0.59 -22.71 -12.61
C PHE A 175 -0.92 -22.94 -12.44
N SER A 176 -1.36 -24.16 -12.80
CA SER A 176 -2.74 -24.62 -12.63
C SER A 176 -3.13 -24.60 -11.14
N ALA A 177 -4.41 -24.46 -10.82
CA ALA A 177 -4.86 -24.52 -9.41
C ALA A 177 -4.69 -25.90 -8.78
N LEU A 178 -4.60 -26.96 -9.61
CA LEU A 178 -4.38 -28.33 -9.18
C LEU A 178 -2.95 -28.55 -8.67
N ASP A 179 -1.96 -28.08 -9.44
CA ASP A 179 -0.54 -28.28 -9.13
C ASP A 179 0.01 -27.15 -8.25
N PHE A 180 -0.54 -25.95 -8.41
CA PHE A 180 -0.19 -24.74 -7.66
C PHE A 180 -1.46 -24.13 -7.05
N PRO A 181 -1.98 -24.72 -5.96
CA PRO A 181 -3.17 -24.18 -5.29
C PRO A 181 -2.89 -22.83 -4.62
N VAL A 182 -1.62 -22.51 -4.33
CA VAL A 182 -1.18 -21.21 -3.80
C VAL A 182 -0.02 -20.70 -4.64
N LEU A 183 -0.19 -19.50 -5.22
CA LEU A 183 0.89 -18.75 -5.85
C LEU A 183 1.49 -17.79 -4.81
N ALA A 184 2.67 -18.13 -4.29
CA ALA A 184 3.33 -17.36 -3.23
C ALA A 184 4.50 -16.53 -3.76
N PHE A 185 4.40 -15.21 -3.64
CA PHE A 185 5.34 -14.27 -4.24
C PHE A 185 6.16 -13.50 -3.18
N PRO A 186 7.48 -13.70 -3.10
CA PRO A 186 8.35 -12.95 -2.18
C PRO A 186 8.40 -11.44 -2.48
N SER A 187 8.10 -11.04 -3.71
CA SER A 187 7.90 -9.64 -4.13
C SER A 187 6.59 -9.52 -4.89
N PRO A 188 5.88 -8.38 -4.85
CA PRO A 188 4.57 -8.26 -5.49
C PRO A 188 4.63 -8.56 -7.00
N PRO A 189 3.73 -9.40 -7.56
CA PRO A 189 3.62 -9.61 -9.00
C PRO A 189 2.93 -8.41 -9.69
N ALA A 190 3.54 -7.23 -9.57
CA ALA A 190 2.99 -5.95 -10.01
C ALA A 190 4.10 -4.98 -10.43
N HIS A 191 3.75 -4.06 -11.33
CA HIS A 191 4.63 -2.94 -11.67
C HIS A 191 4.76 -1.98 -10.48
N PHE A 192 5.94 -1.37 -10.39
CA PHE A 192 6.18 -0.17 -9.60
C PHE A 192 7.00 0.80 -10.45
N PRO A 193 6.56 2.06 -10.62
CA PRO A 193 5.27 2.61 -10.19
C PRO A 193 4.07 1.91 -10.84
N SER A 194 2.89 2.02 -10.23
CA SER A 194 1.66 1.42 -10.76
C SER A 194 1.25 2.10 -12.07
N ARG A 195 0.57 1.35 -12.93
CA ARG A 195 0.17 1.83 -14.25
C ARG A 195 -1.21 2.51 -14.19
N PRO A 196 -1.50 3.47 -15.08
CA PRO A 196 -2.79 4.17 -15.10
C PRO A 196 -4.04 3.28 -15.01
N PRO A 197 -4.12 2.12 -15.69
CA PRO A 197 -5.29 1.24 -15.60
C PRO A 197 -5.56 0.65 -14.21
N THR A 198 -4.59 0.68 -13.29
CA THR A 198 -4.78 0.14 -11.92
C THR A 198 -5.17 1.22 -10.91
N TRP A 199 -5.02 2.51 -11.22
CA TRP A 199 -5.28 3.60 -10.27
C TRP A 199 -6.74 3.67 -9.83
N GLU A 200 -7.68 3.35 -10.72
CA GLU A 200 -9.11 3.30 -10.38
C GLU A 200 -9.45 2.27 -9.30
N LEU A 201 -8.59 1.26 -9.10
CA LEU A 201 -8.79 0.21 -8.09
C LEU A 201 -8.66 0.74 -6.66
N GLN A 202 -8.03 1.91 -6.46
CA GLN A 202 -7.97 2.59 -5.16
C GLN A 202 -9.37 2.80 -4.56
N ARG A 203 -10.42 2.91 -5.39
CA ARG A 203 -11.82 3.06 -4.93
C ARG A 203 -12.31 1.92 -4.03
N TYR A 204 -11.65 0.77 -4.07
CA TYR A 204 -11.96 -0.40 -3.24
C TYR A 204 -11.13 -0.48 -1.95
N LEU A 205 -10.16 0.42 -1.77
CA LEU A 205 -9.34 0.56 -0.56
C LEU A 205 -9.89 1.68 0.33
N LYS A 206 -11.01 1.41 1.01
CA LYS A 206 -11.58 2.35 1.97
C LYS A 206 -10.97 2.17 3.34
N TRP A 207 -10.57 3.25 3.99
CA TRP A 207 -10.07 3.26 5.35
C TRP A 207 -11.00 2.50 6.32
N SER A 208 -10.41 1.79 7.27
CA SER A 208 -11.13 1.10 8.34
C SER A 208 -11.97 2.10 9.15
N SER A 209 -13.07 1.63 9.75
CA SER A 209 -13.95 2.48 10.57
C SER A 209 -13.19 3.21 11.68
N ARG A 210 -12.15 2.58 12.23
CA ARG A 210 -11.24 3.17 13.22
C ARG A 210 -10.48 4.37 12.67
N ILE A 211 -9.86 4.26 11.49
CA ILE A 211 -9.13 5.36 10.85
C ILE A 211 -10.10 6.47 10.43
N THR A 212 -11.22 6.10 9.80
CA THR A 212 -12.26 7.07 9.42
C THR A 212 -12.81 7.82 10.65
N GLY A 213 -13.05 7.12 11.76
CA GLY A 213 -13.52 7.74 13.01
C GLY A 213 -12.51 8.77 13.55
N LYS A 214 -11.24 8.40 13.63
CA LYS A 214 -10.17 9.33 14.05
C LYS A 214 -10.05 10.55 13.12
N ALA A 215 -10.11 10.34 11.81
CA ALA A 215 -10.03 11.42 10.83
C ALA A 215 -11.24 12.39 10.96
N ILE A 216 -12.46 11.87 11.09
CA ILE A 216 -13.66 12.69 11.29
C ILE A 216 -13.58 13.48 12.59
N GLN A 217 -13.11 12.85 13.67
CA GLN A 217 -12.94 13.50 14.95
C GLN A 217 -11.93 14.66 14.84
N PHE A 218 -10.73 14.40 14.30
CA PHE A 218 -9.71 15.42 14.08
C PHE A 218 -10.24 16.59 13.24
N ILE A 219 -10.93 16.29 12.12
CA ILE A 219 -11.51 17.35 11.28
C ILE A 219 -12.53 18.18 12.06
N LYS A 220 -13.33 17.56 12.93
CA LYS A 220 -14.37 18.26 13.70
C LYS A 220 -13.77 19.15 14.79
N GLU A 221 -12.71 18.67 15.45
CA GLU A 221 -12.08 19.34 16.58
C GLU A 221 -11.12 20.44 16.11
N GLU A 222 -10.38 20.18 15.03
CA GLU A 222 -9.21 21.00 14.67
C GLU A 222 -9.39 21.81 13.37
N LEU A 223 -10.34 21.45 12.50
CA LEU A 223 -10.40 22.02 11.15
C LEU A 223 -11.73 22.72 10.83
N THR A 224 -11.66 24.04 10.73
CA THR A 224 -12.77 24.85 10.23
C THR A 224 -12.86 24.76 8.70
N ARG A 225 -13.96 24.17 8.18
CA ARG A 225 -14.20 24.02 6.73
C ARG A 225 -14.57 25.35 6.02
N PRO A 226 -14.25 25.56 4.73
CA PRO A 226 -13.39 24.73 3.91
C PRO A 226 -11.94 24.81 4.41
N TYR A 227 -11.20 23.71 4.29
CA TYR A 227 -9.78 23.66 4.68
C TYR A 227 -8.94 23.16 3.50
N VAL A 228 -7.66 23.54 3.49
CA VAL A 228 -6.67 22.99 2.55
C VAL A 228 -5.90 21.90 3.27
N GLY A 229 -5.72 20.74 2.64
CA GLY A 229 -4.81 19.70 3.11
C GLY A 229 -3.57 19.66 2.23
N ILE A 230 -2.37 19.70 2.83
CA ILE A 230 -1.10 19.56 2.12
C ILE A 230 -0.28 18.39 2.68
N HIS A 231 0.53 17.79 1.81
CA HIS A 231 1.53 16.80 2.19
C HIS A 231 2.92 17.35 1.89
N LEU A 232 3.77 17.40 2.92
CA LEU A 232 5.15 17.83 2.82
C LEU A 232 6.05 16.60 2.96
N ARG A 233 6.75 16.25 1.88
CA ARG A 233 7.76 15.19 1.89
C ARG A 233 9.13 15.86 1.86
N ASN A 234 9.75 16.04 3.02
CA ASN A 234 10.95 16.86 3.22
C ASN A 234 11.97 16.26 4.20
N ASP A 235 11.92 14.95 4.45
CA ASP A 235 13.03 14.28 5.10
C ASP A 235 14.30 14.26 4.24
N LYS A 236 15.48 14.19 4.87
CA LYS A 236 16.80 14.31 4.22
C LYS A 236 17.01 13.28 3.12
N ASP A 237 16.45 12.08 3.28
CA ASP A 237 16.55 11.04 2.26
C ASP A 237 15.75 11.41 1.00
N TRP A 238 14.67 12.18 1.15
CA TRP A 238 13.90 12.68 -0.01
C TRP A 238 14.65 13.75 -0.78
N ASP A 239 15.34 14.66 -0.10
CA ASP A 239 16.17 15.68 -0.76
C ASP A 239 17.20 15.04 -1.71
N ARG A 240 17.92 14.03 -1.22
CA ARG A 240 18.91 13.26 -2.01
C ARG A 240 18.28 12.55 -3.20
N VAL A 241 17.08 12.02 -3.01
CA VAL A 241 16.30 11.39 -4.07
C VAL A 241 15.98 12.44 -5.17
N CYS A 242 15.53 13.63 -4.79
CA CYS A 242 15.19 14.70 -5.72
C CYS A 242 16.40 15.32 -6.44
N GLU A 243 17.62 15.19 -5.90
CA GLU A 243 18.85 15.61 -6.60
C GLU A 243 19.07 14.87 -7.93
N HIS A 244 18.53 13.65 -8.06
CA HIS A 244 18.65 12.76 -9.22
C HIS A 244 17.50 12.94 -10.24
N VAL A 245 16.58 13.87 -10.00
CA VAL A 245 15.57 14.24 -11.00
C VAL A 245 16.28 14.79 -12.24
N ASN A 246 15.88 14.30 -13.42
CA ASN A 246 16.49 14.57 -14.72
C ASN A 246 17.86 13.94 -14.98
N SER A 247 18.28 12.93 -14.20
CA SER A 247 19.45 12.11 -14.57
C SER A 247 19.26 11.37 -15.90
N SER A 248 18.04 11.20 -16.39
CA SER A 248 17.74 10.68 -17.73
C SER A 248 16.44 11.32 -18.27
N PRO A 249 16.45 11.96 -19.45
CA PRO A 249 15.26 12.56 -20.05
C PRO A 249 14.14 11.52 -20.26
N GLY A 250 12.92 11.86 -19.86
CA GLY A 250 11.73 11.01 -20.06
C GLY A 250 11.60 9.83 -19.08
N GLN A 251 12.47 9.72 -18.08
CA GLN A 251 12.35 8.70 -17.05
C GLN A 251 11.26 9.07 -16.03
N GLN A 252 10.33 8.15 -15.80
CA GLN A 252 9.33 8.25 -14.75
C GLN A 252 9.98 8.11 -13.37
N PHE A 253 9.55 8.91 -12.41
CA PHE A 253 10.15 8.95 -11.09
C PHE A 253 9.09 8.74 -10.01
N PHE A 254 9.06 7.54 -9.43
CA PHE A 254 8.01 7.13 -8.48
C PHE A 254 6.61 7.49 -8.99
N ALA A 255 5.79 8.17 -8.20
CA ALA A 255 4.43 8.54 -8.57
C ALA A 255 4.35 9.82 -9.44
N SER A 256 5.41 10.27 -10.11
CA SER A 256 5.41 11.52 -10.92
C SER A 256 4.29 11.53 -11.96
N MET A 257 4.01 10.37 -12.57
CA MET A 257 2.99 10.20 -13.61
C MET A 257 1.56 10.57 -13.16
N GLN A 258 1.30 10.68 -11.85
CA GLN A 258 0.00 11.09 -11.35
C GLN A 258 -0.35 12.54 -11.76
N CYS A 259 0.67 13.38 -11.93
CA CYS A 259 0.54 14.76 -12.39
C CYS A 259 0.57 14.84 -13.93
N ASP A 260 1.27 13.89 -14.57
CA ASP A 260 1.47 13.83 -16.02
C ASP A 260 0.24 13.31 -16.79
N ALA A 261 -0.76 12.75 -16.10
CA ALA A 261 -1.97 12.21 -16.71
C ALA A 261 -3.02 13.29 -17.09
N GLN A 262 -2.69 14.58 -17.01
CA GLN A 262 -3.54 15.64 -17.52
C GLN A 262 -3.44 15.70 -19.06
N GLU A 263 -4.57 15.89 -19.76
CA GLU A 263 -4.67 15.92 -21.24
C GLU A 263 -3.75 16.96 -21.94
N HIS A 264 -3.00 17.76 -21.17
CA HIS A 264 -2.10 18.82 -21.63
C HIS A 264 -0.72 18.85 -20.95
N TYR A 265 -0.29 17.78 -20.27
CA TYR A 265 1.05 17.77 -19.67
C TYR A 265 2.14 17.41 -20.69
N ASP A 266 2.92 18.41 -21.09
CA ASP A 266 4.15 18.31 -21.88
C ASP A 266 5.42 18.32 -20.99
N GLY A 267 5.23 18.31 -19.67
CA GLY A 267 6.22 18.77 -18.72
C GLY A 267 7.36 17.79 -18.44
N THR A 268 8.49 18.38 -18.09
CA THR A 268 9.64 17.66 -17.53
C THR A 268 9.57 17.79 -16.01
N LEU A 269 9.67 16.68 -15.28
CA LEU A 269 9.73 16.69 -13.81
C LEU A 269 10.90 17.57 -13.35
N SER A 270 10.61 18.63 -12.61
CA SER A 270 11.65 19.53 -12.10
C SER A 270 12.03 19.18 -10.66
N LYS A 271 13.21 19.64 -10.22
CA LYS A 271 13.62 19.49 -8.82
C LYS A 271 12.67 20.21 -7.87
N GLU A 272 12.17 21.38 -8.27
CA GLU A 272 11.19 22.16 -7.50
C GLU A 272 9.85 21.42 -7.34
N MET A 273 9.44 20.63 -8.35
CA MET A 273 8.25 19.77 -8.20
C MET A 273 8.49 18.61 -7.24
N CYS A 274 9.71 18.10 -7.16
CA CYS A 274 10.07 16.97 -6.29
C CYS A 274 10.31 17.39 -4.84
N ALA A 275 11.06 18.47 -4.63
CA ALA A 275 11.42 19.05 -3.34
C ALA A 275 11.22 20.57 -3.41
N PRO A 276 9.98 21.06 -3.22
CA PRO A 276 9.68 22.48 -3.32
C PRO A 276 10.35 23.27 -2.20
N SER A 277 10.79 24.48 -2.54
CA SER A 277 11.36 25.44 -1.59
C SER A 277 10.30 25.92 -0.60
N ALA A 278 10.75 26.35 0.59
CA ALA A 278 9.86 26.91 1.60
C ALA A 278 9.02 28.08 1.06
N THR A 279 9.64 28.94 0.24
CA THR A 279 8.96 30.05 -0.44
C THR A 279 7.84 29.54 -1.34
N THR A 280 8.12 28.56 -2.20
CA THR A 280 7.13 27.98 -3.11
C THR A 280 5.98 27.31 -2.37
N ILE A 281 6.28 26.58 -1.29
CA ILE A 281 5.24 25.99 -0.41
C ILE A 281 4.33 27.08 0.14
N ILE A 282 4.90 28.12 0.75
CA ILE A 282 4.15 29.21 1.37
C ILE A 282 3.29 29.96 0.35
N GLU A 283 3.86 30.33 -0.80
CA GLU A 283 3.14 31.04 -1.86
C GLU A 283 1.95 30.23 -2.38
N GLN A 284 2.14 28.93 -2.66
CA GLN A 284 1.06 28.07 -3.14
C GLN A 284 -0.02 27.80 -2.09
N VAL A 285 0.35 27.68 -0.82
CA VAL A 285 -0.61 27.53 0.28
C VAL A 285 -1.47 28.80 0.41
N VAL A 286 -0.84 29.98 0.46
CA VAL A 286 -1.56 31.27 0.58
C VAL A 286 -2.47 31.50 -0.63
N ASP A 287 -1.99 31.23 -1.84
CA ASP A 287 -2.78 31.34 -3.07
C ASP A 287 -3.99 30.38 -3.04
N THR A 288 -3.78 29.12 -2.70
CA THR A 288 -4.86 28.10 -2.63
C THR A 288 -5.90 28.45 -1.57
N VAL A 289 -5.44 28.86 -0.39
CA VAL A 289 -6.29 29.37 0.69
C VAL A 289 -7.15 30.53 0.20
N GLY A 290 -6.55 31.47 -0.53
CA GLY A 290 -7.24 32.61 -1.11
C GLY A 290 -8.30 32.22 -2.14
N LYS A 291 -7.96 31.29 -3.04
CA LYS A 291 -8.82 30.80 -4.12
C LYS A 291 -10.10 30.14 -3.61
N ILE A 292 -10.00 29.29 -2.58
CA ILE A 292 -11.17 28.55 -2.06
C ILE A 292 -11.82 29.22 -0.84
N GLY A 293 -11.24 30.31 -0.34
CA GLY A 293 -11.68 30.96 0.90
C GLY A 293 -11.58 30.01 2.09
N ALA A 294 -10.48 29.26 2.17
CA ALA A 294 -10.23 28.33 3.27
C ALA A 294 -10.25 29.05 4.63
N ARG A 295 -10.48 28.30 5.70
CA ARG A 295 -10.51 28.79 7.08
C ARG A 295 -9.57 28.03 8.02
N SER A 296 -9.02 26.92 7.57
CA SER A 296 -7.91 26.23 8.21
C SER A 296 -7.04 25.51 7.17
N VAL A 297 -5.81 25.15 7.57
CA VAL A 297 -4.88 24.34 6.78
C VAL A 297 -4.48 23.12 7.61
N PHE A 298 -4.52 21.95 7.00
CA PHE A 298 -4.00 20.70 7.55
C PHE A 298 -2.68 20.36 6.87
N VAL A 299 -1.66 20.06 7.65
CA VAL A 299 -0.33 19.67 7.16
C VAL A 299 -0.02 18.24 7.62
N ALA A 300 0.25 17.35 6.68
CA ALA A 300 0.90 16.08 6.95
C ALA A 300 2.35 16.17 6.47
N SER A 301 3.32 15.82 7.31
CA SER A 301 4.73 15.82 6.94
C SER A 301 5.47 14.60 7.48
N ASP A 302 6.45 14.13 6.73
CA ASP A 302 7.40 13.10 7.15
C ASP A 302 8.51 13.62 8.07
N ARG A 303 8.73 14.94 8.12
CA ARG A 303 9.69 15.58 9.03
C ARG A 303 9.24 16.96 9.52
N ASP A 304 9.42 17.98 8.68
CA ASP A 304 9.13 19.38 9.04
C ASP A 304 7.73 19.78 8.56
N HIS A 305 6.88 20.17 9.49
CA HIS A 305 5.50 20.57 9.20
C HIS A 305 5.37 22.05 8.81
N MET A 306 6.44 22.85 8.95
CA MET A 306 6.47 24.28 8.63
C MET A 306 5.33 25.10 9.28
N ILE A 307 4.78 24.66 10.41
CA ILE A 307 3.58 25.24 11.03
C ILE A 307 3.75 26.74 11.31
N GLU A 308 4.86 27.13 11.94
CA GLU A 308 5.16 28.53 12.28
C GLU A 308 5.20 29.43 11.02
N ALA A 309 5.96 29.01 10.00
CA ALA A 309 6.14 29.77 8.77
C ALA A 309 4.84 29.90 7.97
N ILE A 310 4.03 28.84 7.92
CA ILE A 310 2.71 28.86 7.27
C ILE A 310 1.76 29.79 8.05
N ASN A 311 1.78 29.75 9.38
CA ASN A 311 0.94 30.61 10.21
C ASN A 311 1.27 32.09 10.04
N GLU A 312 2.55 32.45 10.06
CA GLU A 312 2.99 33.83 9.84
C GLU A 312 2.51 34.36 8.48
N ALA A 313 2.66 33.56 7.42
CA ALA A 313 2.24 33.95 6.08
C ALA A 313 0.71 34.11 5.95
N LEU A 314 -0.06 33.23 6.58
CA LEU A 314 -1.53 33.30 6.57
C LEU A 314 -2.05 34.48 7.38
N LEU A 315 -1.43 34.82 8.52
CA LEU A 315 -1.78 36.01 9.31
C LEU A 315 -1.55 37.29 8.50
N ALA A 316 -0.39 37.41 7.84
CA ALA A 316 -0.07 38.56 7.00
C ALA A 316 -1.06 38.71 5.82
N TYR A 317 -1.48 37.58 5.22
CA TYR A 317 -2.50 37.57 4.17
C TYR A 317 -3.85 38.09 4.68
N ASP A 318 -4.24 37.68 5.88
CA ASP A 318 -5.50 38.03 6.51
C ASP A 318 -5.58 39.51 6.90
N GLU A 319 -4.47 40.05 7.41
CA GLU A 319 -4.32 41.48 7.70
C GLU A 319 -4.44 42.34 6.44
N LYS A 320 -3.76 41.96 5.35
CA LYS A 320 -3.87 42.65 4.05
C LYS A 320 -5.32 42.65 3.55
N LYS A 321 -6.01 41.51 3.61
CA LYS A 321 -7.43 41.42 3.24
C LYS A 321 -8.32 42.33 4.07
N LYS A 322 -8.10 42.43 5.38
CA LYS A 322 -8.86 43.33 6.27
C LYS A 322 -8.65 44.80 5.89
N GLN A 323 -7.41 45.18 5.58
CA GLN A 323 -7.07 46.53 5.15
C GLN A 323 -7.70 46.88 3.79
N GLU A 324 -7.73 45.94 2.85
CA GLU A 324 -8.32 46.13 1.51
C GLU A 324 -9.86 46.15 1.51
N LYS A 325 -10.52 45.49 2.48
CA LYS A 325 -11.99 45.32 2.50
C LYS A 325 -12.75 46.11 3.56
N GLN A 326 -12.09 46.82 4.48
CA GLN A 326 -12.77 47.63 5.52
C GLN A 326 -13.81 46.81 6.36
N ILE A 327 -13.54 45.54 6.69
CA ILE A 327 -14.46 44.64 7.45
C ILE A 327 -13.73 44.02 8.67
N SER A 328 -14.45 43.92 9.81
CA SER A 328 -13.90 43.77 11.17
C SER A 328 -13.98 42.38 11.84
N ARG A 329 -13.77 41.25 11.14
CA ARG A 329 -13.70 39.93 11.82
C ARG A 329 -12.58 39.03 11.29
N SER A 330 -11.81 38.47 12.22
CA SER A 330 -10.81 37.42 11.97
C SER A 330 -11.49 36.12 11.57
N PHE A 331 -10.83 35.34 10.72
CA PHE A 331 -11.39 34.10 10.15
C PHE A 331 -10.48 32.86 10.32
N TRP A 332 -9.41 32.94 11.11
CA TRP A 332 -8.42 31.87 11.21
C TRP A 332 -8.09 31.46 12.65
N GLU A 333 -8.09 30.16 12.86
CA GLU A 333 -7.41 29.45 13.94
C GLU A 333 -6.58 28.35 13.25
N CYS A 334 -5.26 28.39 13.43
CA CYS A 334 -4.39 27.25 13.14
C CYS A 334 -4.10 26.59 14.48
N ILE A 335 -4.51 25.34 14.64
CA ILE A 335 -4.41 24.67 15.93
C ILE A 335 -3.12 23.85 15.98
N GLU A 336 -2.30 24.17 16.99
CA GLU A 336 -1.16 23.37 17.42
C GLU A 336 -1.62 22.19 18.30
N GLU A 337 -1.00 21.04 18.01
CA GLU A 337 -0.63 19.98 18.95
C GLU A 337 -1.68 18.91 19.37
N LEU A 338 -1.71 17.80 18.62
CA LEU A 338 -1.78 16.43 19.18
C LEU A 338 -1.37 15.34 18.16
N PHE A 339 -0.24 15.53 17.48
CA PHE A 339 0.35 14.53 16.58
C PHE A 339 1.17 13.47 17.33
N LYS A 340 0.49 12.67 18.16
CA LYS A 340 0.99 11.38 18.69
C LYS A 340 -0.01 10.23 18.65
N GLN A 341 -1.23 10.45 18.10
CA GLN A 341 -2.27 9.41 18.06
C GLN A 341 -2.70 8.95 16.65
N LEU A 342 -2.16 9.57 15.60
CA LEU A 342 -2.47 9.27 14.19
C LEU A 342 -1.30 8.65 13.41
N GLU A 343 -0.21 8.28 14.09
CA GLU A 343 0.92 7.48 13.58
C GLU A 343 0.52 6.02 13.28
N MET A 344 -0.59 5.82 12.59
CA MET A 344 -0.99 4.52 12.07
C MET A 344 -1.26 4.65 10.58
N ALA A 345 -0.29 4.15 9.83
CA ALA A 345 -0.43 3.59 8.49
C ALA A 345 -0.31 4.50 7.26
N VAL A 346 0.40 5.63 7.26
CA VAL A 346 0.70 6.31 5.96
C VAL A 346 2.15 6.75 5.77
N ASP A 347 2.88 7.17 6.81
CA ASP A 347 4.27 7.63 6.65
C ASP A 347 5.19 7.13 7.80
N SER A 348 5.44 5.82 7.84
CA SER A 348 6.64 5.25 8.48
C SER A 348 7.30 4.18 7.63
#